data_AF-A0AAX1QL47-F1
#
_entry.id   AF-A0AAX1QL47-F1
#
_cell.length_a   1.000
_cell.length_b   1.000
_cell.length_c   1.000
_cell.angle_alpha   90.00
_cell.angle_beta   90.00
_cell.angle_gamma   90.00
#
_symmetry.space_group_name_H-M   'P 1'
#
loop_
_entity.id
_entity.type
_entity.pdbx_description
1 polymer ?
#
loop_
_entity_poly.entity_id
_entity_poly.type
_entity_poly.pdbx_seq_one_letter_code
_entity_poly.pdbx_strand_id
1 'polypeptide(L)'
;MKKMNRREFLTLTGAAVVALSLAGCGGGSSAPAVPTGKEAELVTAINKVWKEKFVAGQVDHEQLTLNQDAVDAIRCYGRVFEEVNETPHKLTSSDFGIVLRESGGLAEKLKKYGGEDSLAGAAGISEPSTEKVVALEDEYSCEDTAVRVFVDKLLNNSNSAKAEFISIYCPVVQGKTYMTAVVFWNKTA
;
A
#
# COMPACT_ATOMS: atom_id res chain seq x y z
N MET A 1 18.78 -15.45 -12.51
CA MET A 1 18.23 -14.26 -11.81
C MET A 1 17.30 -14.75 -10.71
N LYS A 2 17.44 -14.24 -9.49
CA LYS A 2 16.59 -14.63 -8.35
C LYS A 2 15.22 -13.98 -8.55
N LYS A 3 14.13 -14.74 -8.41
CA LYS A 3 12.77 -14.21 -8.42
C LYS A 3 12.60 -13.34 -7.16
N MET A 4 12.52 -12.02 -7.34
CA MET A 4 12.24 -11.11 -6.24
C MET A 4 10.82 -11.36 -5.77
N ASN A 5 10.66 -11.71 -4.49
CA ASN A 5 9.34 -11.81 -3.87
C ASN A 5 8.87 -10.42 -3.43
N ARG A 6 7.58 -10.29 -3.12
CA ARG A 6 6.94 -9.05 -2.67
C ARG A 6 7.67 -8.31 -1.57
N ARG A 7 8.28 -9.05 -0.63
CA ARG A 7 9.03 -8.47 0.48
C ARG A 7 10.34 -7.86 -0.02
N GLU A 8 11.09 -8.56 -0.88
CA GLU A 8 12.29 -8.01 -1.50
C GLU A 8 11.97 -6.80 -2.36
N PHE A 9 10.82 -6.77 -3.07
CA PHE A 9 10.40 -5.58 -3.80
C PHE A 9 10.03 -4.43 -2.87
N LEU A 10 9.12 -4.61 -1.91
CA LEU A 10 8.70 -3.56 -0.98
C LEU A 10 9.83 -3.07 -0.08
N THR A 11 10.77 -3.94 0.30
CA THR A 11 11.97 -3.54 1.05
C THR A 11 12.97 -2.85 0.13
N LEU A 12 13.16 -3.29 -1.12
CA LEU A 12 14.10 -2.61 -2.03
C LEU A 12 13.55 -1.26 -2.50
N THR A 13 12.27 -1.18 -2.84
CA THR A 13 11.61 0.08 -3.18
C THR A 13 11.39 0.92 -1.95
N GLY A 14 10.97 0.35 -0.82
CA GLY A 14 10.86 1.05 0.47
C GLY A 14 12.19 1.63 0.92
N ALA A 15 13.27 0.83 0.95
CA ALA A 15 14.60 1.30 1.32
C ALA A 15 15.19 2.27 0.27
N ALA A 16 14.94 2.06 -1.03
CA ALA A 16 15.39 3.01 -2.06
C ALA A 16 14.62 4.34 -1.99
N VAL A 17 13.32 4.27 -1.75
CA VAL A 17 12.44 5.44 -1.56
C VAL A 17 12.85 6.18 -0.31
N VAL A 18 13.01 5.50 0.83
CA VAL A 18 13.44 6.13 2.09
C VAL A 18 14.87 6.69 1.98
N ALA A 19 15.81 5.94 1.41
CA ALA A 19 17.18 6.42 1.21
C ALA A 19 17.23 7.66 0.29
N LEU A 20 16.39 7.74 -0.75
CA LEU A 20 16.32 8.94 -1.58
C LEU A 20 15.48 10.07 -0.96
N SER A 21 14.41 9.78 -0.19
CA SER A 21 13.66 10.80 0.56
C SER A 21 14.55 11.48 1.61
N LEU A 22 15.51 10.76 2.20
CA LEU A 22 16.54 11.31 3.07
C LEU A 22 17.54 12.21 2.32
N ALA A 23 17.81 11.95 1.03
CA ALA A 23 18.68 12.77 0.19
C ALA A 23 17.97 13.99 -0.44
N GLY A 24 16.64 13.97 -0.53
CA GLY A 24 15.80 15.01 -1.14
C GLY A 24 14.99 15.83 -0.13
N CYS A 25 15.60 16.28 0.97
CA CYS A 25 14.90 17.09 1.97
C CYS A 25 14.70 18.54 1.48
N GLY A 26 13.59 18.77 0.77
CA GLY A 26 13.17 20.10 0.33
C GLY A 26 11.75 20.20 -0.27
N GLY A 27 10.97 19.12 -0.28
CA GLY A 27 9.59 19.11 -0.78
C GLY A 27 8.58 19.19 0.37
N GLY A 28 7.68 20.18 0.33
CA GLY A 28 6.72 20.47 1.39
C GLY A 28 5.89 19.26 1.83
N SER A 29 5.72 19.15 3.15
CA SER A 29 4.86 18.14 3.78
C SER A 29 3.45 18.24 3.21
N SER A 30 3.01 17.20 2.48
CA SER A 30 1.63 17.11 2.00
C SER A 30 0.71 16.84 3.19
N ALA A 31 -0.33 17.67 3.36
CA ALA A 31 -1.35 17.46 4.38
C ALA A 31 -1.99 16.07 4.23
N PRO A 32 -2.47 15.43 5.31
CA PRO A 32 -3.15 14.14 5.22
C PRO A 32 -4.31 14.24 4.22
N ALA A 33 -4.34 13.33 3.24
CA ALA A 33 -5.46 13.28 2.31
C ALA A 33 -6.73 12.92 3.11
N VAL A 34 -7.80 13.71 2.94
CA VAL A 34 -9.11 13.32 3.44
C VAL A 34 -9.53 12.06 2.66
N PRO A 35 -9.95 10.96 3.33
CA PRO A 35 -10.40 9.76 2.62
C PRO A 35 -11.50 10.15 1.63
N THR A 36 -11.40 9.73 0.36
CA THR A 36 -12.55 9.85 -0.54
C THR A 36 -13.61 8.83 -0.13
N GLY A 37 -14.85 9.00 -0.60
CA GLY A 37 -15.93 8.07 -0.26
C GLY A 37 -15.57 6.60 -0.53
N LYS A 38 -14.76 6.35 -1.57
CA LYS A 38 -14.34 4.99 -1.95
C LYS A 38 -13.38 4.34 -0.95
N GLU A 39 -12.37 5.06 -0.43
CA GLU A 39 -11.49 4.47 0.58
C GLU A 39 -12.24 4.19 1.89
N ALA A 40 -13.19 5.05 2.27
CA ALA A 40 -14.01 4.87 3.46
C ALA A 40 -14.97 3.68 3.35
N GLU A 41 -15.58 3.49 2.18
CA GLU A 41 -16.41 2.32 1.87
C GLU A 41 -15.57 1.03 1.88
N LEU A 42 -14.41 1.06 1.23
CA LEU A 42 -13.53 -0.10 1.14
C LEU A 42 -12.97 -0.53 2.50
N VAL A 43 -12.52 0.40 3.34
CA VAL A 43 -12.05 0.04 4.70
C VAL A 43 -13.17 -0.55 5.54
N THR A 44 -14.41 -0.08 5.35
CA THR A 44 -15.60 -0.66 6.00
C THR A 44 -15.83 -2.09 5.54
N ALA A 45 -15.74 -2.36 4.23
CA ALA A 45 -15.90 -3.70 3.68
C ALA A 45 -14.77 -4.64 4.13
N ILE A 46 -13.51 -4.19 4.08
CA ILE A 46 -12.33 -4.92 4.56
C ILE A 46 -12.51 -5.30 6.04
N ASN A 47 -12.94 -4.36 6.89
CA ASN A 47 -13.08 -4.61 8.33
C ASN A 47 -14.18 -5.63 8.67
N LYS A 48 -15.20 -5.81 7.81
CA LYS A 48 -16.18 -6.90 7.99
C LYS A 48 -15.49 -8.25 7.86
N VAL A 49 -14.71 -8.45 6.80
CA VAL A 49 -13.95 -9.69 6.58
C VAL A 49 -12.86 -9.85 7.63
N TRP A 50 -12.15 -8.77 7.98
CA TRP A 50 -11.08 -8.78 8.99
C TRP A 50 -11.59 -9.25 10.36
N LYS A 51 -12.77 -8.81 10.77
CA LYS A 51 -13.42 -9.25 12.01
C LYS A 51 -13.71 -10.76 11.99
N GLU A 52 -14.11 -11.33 10.86
CA GLU A 52 -14.27 -12.78 10.74
C GLU A 52 -12.93 -13.51 10.86
N LYS A 53 -11.87 -12.97 10.27
CA LYS A 53 -10.50 -13.50 10.41
C LYS A 53 -10.03 -13.44 11.87
N PHE A 54 -10.38 -12.40 12.61
CA PHE A 54 -10.09 -12.26 14.04
C PHE A 54 -10.82 -13.31 14.88
N VAL A 55 -12.12 -13.49 14.65
CA VAL A 55 -12.92 -14.54 15.32
C VAL A 55 -12.35 -15.93 15.03
N ALA A 56 -11.80 -16.16 13.84
CA ALA A 56 -11.11 -17.40 13.46
C ALA A 56 -9.67 -17.51 14.00
N GLY A 57 -9.16 -16.53 14.75
CA GLY A 57 -7.80 -16.52 15.29
C GLY A 57 -6.70 -16.34 14.23
N GLN A 58 -7.02 -15.77 13.07
CA GLN A 58 -6.09 -15.58 11.95
C GLN A 58 -5.37 -14.23 11.96
N VAL A 59 -5.86 -13.28 12.76
CA VAL A 59 -5.27 -11.94 12.97
C VAL A 59 -5.36 -11.57 14.45
N ASP A 60 -4.46 -10.73 14.93
CA ASP A 60 -4.29 -10.40 16.35
C ASP A 60 -5.22 -9.26 16.80
N HIS A 61 -5.74 -8.46 15.85
CA HIS A 61 -6.58 -7.30 16.11
C HIS A 61 -7.93 -7.40 15.38
N GLU A 62 -9.01 -7.08 16.10
CA GLU A 62 -10.38 -7.20 15.59
C GLU A 62 -10.66 -6.31 14.37
N GLN A 63 -10.00 -5.16 14.28
CA GLN A 63 -10.26 -4.16 13.27
C GLN A 63 -8.98 -3.41 12.88
N LEU A 64 -8.89 -3.04 11.60
CA LEU A 64 -7.87 -2.13 11.08
C LEU A 64 -8.34 -0.68 11.20
N THR A 65 -7.50 0.18 11.78
CA THR A 65 -7.70 1.62 11.85
C THR A 65 -7.19 2.28 10.57
N LEU A 66 -8.04 3.07 9.90
CA LEU A 66 -7.62 3.82 8.71
C LEU A 66 -6.53 4.83 9.07
N ASN A 67 -5.39 4.72 8.42
CA ASN A 67 -4.22 5.57 8.59
C ASN A 67 -4.02 6.41 7.33
N GLN A 68 -4.37 7.69 7.40
CA GLN A 68 -4.11 8.63 6.31
C GLN A 68 -2.74 9.31 6.44
N ASP A 69 -2.09 9.25 7.61
CA ASP A 69 -0.77 9.84 7.81
C ASP A 69 0.29 9.15 6.94
N ALA A 70 0.21 7.82 6.80
CA ALA A 70 1.14 7.01 6.01
C ALA A 70 0.58 6.57 4.65
N VAL A 71 -0.46 7.22 4.14
CA VAL A 71 -1.06 6.88 2.83
C VAL A 71 -0.08 6.99 1.66
N ASP A 72 0.94 7.83 1.81
CA ASP A 72 2.02 8.00 0.83
C ASP A 72 2.77 6.68 0.56
N ALA A 73 2.74 5.71 1.49
CA ALA A 73 3.33 4.37 1.32
C ALA A 73 2.70 3.57 0.18
N ILE A 74 1.44 3.85 -0.16
CA ILE A 74 0.73 3.18 -1.26
C ILE A 74 0.36 4.16 -2.40
N ARG A 75 0.06 5.42 -2.08
CA ARG A 75 -0.29 6.45 -3.07
C ARG A 75 0.83 6.66 -4.08
N CYS A 76 2.09 6.63 -3.66
CA CYS A 76 3.23 6.87 -4.55
C CYS A 76 3.28 5.88 -5.73
N TYR A 77 2.87 4.62 -5.53
CA TYR A 77 2.76 3.63 -6.60
C TYR A 77 1.51 3.83 -7.45
N GLY A 78 0.35 4.07 -6.82
CA GLY A 78 -0.89 4.34 -7.55
C GLY A 78 -0.77 5.53 -8.50
N ARG A 79 -0.08 6.60 -8.07
CA ARG A 79 0.19 7.80 -8.87
C ARG A 79 1.02 7.54 -10.12
N VAL A 80 1.94 6.58 -10.10
CA VAL A 80 2.67 6.18 -11.32
C VAL A 80 1.67 5.72 -12.38
N PHE A 81 0.75 4.81 -12.03
CA PHE A 81 -0.24 4.27 -12.97
C PHE A 81 -1.24 5.34 -13.44
N GLU A 82 -1.62 6.28 -12.58
CA GLU A 82 -2.52 7.39 -12.95
C GLU A 82 -1.85 8.36 -13.93
N GLU A 83 -0.58 8.71 -13.71
CA GLU A 83 0.15 9.66 -14.56
C GLU A 83 0.47 9.07 -15.94
N VAL A 84 0.85 7.80 -16.00
CA VAL A 84 1.03 7.10 -17.30
C VAL A 84 -0.31 6.66 -17.90
N ASN A 85 -1.37 6.63 -17.09
CA ASN A 85 -2.73 6.21 -17.43
C ASN A 85 -2.77 4.83 -18.13
N GLU A 86 -2.00 3.88 -17.63
CA GLU A 86 -1.86 2.54 -18.16
C GLU A 86 -1.64 1.52 -17.05
N THR A 87 -2.22 0.32 -17.20
CA THR A 87 -1.89 -0.87 -16.40
C THR A 87 -2.14 -2.11 -17.27
N PRO A 88 -1.20 -3.08 -17.38
CA PRO A 88 0.12 -3.12 -16.75
C PRO A 88 1.10 -2.07 -17.30
N HIS A 89 2.10 -1.69 -16.52
CA HIS A 89 3.12 -0.70 -16.89
C HIS A 89 4.53 -1.24 -16.70
N LYS A 90 5.44 -0.96 -17.63
CA LYS A 90 6.86 -1.30 -17.53
C LYS A 90 7.61 -0.15 -16.87
N LEU A 91 8.10 -0.38 -15.65
CA LEU A 91 8.76 0.66 -14.86
C LEU A 91 10.00 1.22 -15.58
N THR A 92 10.07 2.55 -15.59
CA THR A 92 11.11 3.38 -16.19
C THR A 92 11.82 4.22 -15.13
N SER A 93 12.92 4.86 -15.51
CA SER A 93 13.63 5.78 -14.61
C SER A 93 12.80 7.00 -14.22
N SER A 94 11.90 7.48 -15.10
CA SER A 94 11.02 8.62 -14.81
C SER A 94 9.98 8.31 -13.73
N ASP A 95 9.54 7.06 -13.62
CA ASP A 95 8.55 6.64 -12.61
C ASP A 95 9.08 6.81 -11.19
N PHE A 96 10.40 6.64 -10.99
CA PHE A 96 11.02 6.93 -9.69
C PHE A 96 10.88 8.40 -9.30
N GLY A 97 10.89 9.33 -10.26
CA GLY A 97 10.65 10.75 -9.99
C GLY A 97 9.25 11.01 -9.40
N ILE A 98 8.25 10.26 -9.86
CA ILE A 98 6.87 10.31 -9.33
C ILE A 98 6.84 9.76 -7.91
N VAL A 99 7.41 8.56 -7.71
CA VAL A 99 7.44 7.92 -6.40
C VAL A 99 8.13 8.80 -5.37
N LEU A 100 9.25 9.45 -5.73
CA LEU A 100 9.97 10.36 -4.85
C LEU A 100 9.18 11.61 -4.48
N ARG A 101 8.53 12.22 -5.47
CA ARG A 101 7.67 13.39 -5.24
C ARG A 101 6.53 13.06 -4.27
N GLU A 102 5.92 11.89 -4.43
CA GLU A 102 4.77 11.47 -3.62
C GLU A 102 5.14 10.91 -2.24
N SER A 103 6.35 10.36 -2.08
CA SER A 103 6.84 9.78 -0.82
C SER A 103 7.49 10.79 0.12
N GLY A 104 7.47 12.09 -0.20
CA GLY A 104 8.07 13.15 0.60
C GLY A 104 7.63 13.08 2.07
N GLY A 105 8.59 12.85 2.98
CA GLY A 105 8.34 12.75 4.42
C GLY A 105 7.78 11.41 4.90
N LEU A 106 7.61 10.41 4.02
CA LEU A 106 7.11 9.08 4.38
C LEU A 106 7.99 8.42 5.45
N ALA A 107 9.32 8.52 5.33
CA ALA A 107 10.26 7.96 6.30
C ALA A 107 10.01 8.49 7.72
N GLU A 108 9.80 9.80 7.87
CA GLU A 108 9.47 10.42 9.16
C GLU A 108 8.10 9.99 9.68
N LYS A 109 7.11 9.87 8.79
CA LYS A 109 5.76 9.37 9.13
C LYS A 109 5.81 7.92 9.64
N LEU A 110 6.62 7.06 9.02
CA LEU A 110 6.77 5.65 9.40
C LEU A 110 7.45 5.47 10.77
N LYS A 111 8.25 6.44 11.25
CA LYS A 111 8.84 6.37 12.60
C LYS A 111 7.79 6.23 13.70
N LYS A 112 6.58 6.79 13.49
CA LYS A 112 5.44 6.64 14.43
C LYS A 112 5.01 5.18 14.65
N TYR A 113 5.35 4.29 13.72
CA TYR A 113 4.95 2.88 13.73
C TYR A 113 6.15 1.93 13.91
N GLY A 114 7.35 2.46 14.09
CA GLY A 114 8.59 1.68 14.23
C GLY A 114 9.44 1.61 12.96
N GLY A 115 9.27 2.57 12.05
CA GLY A 115 10.06 2.71 10.82
C GLY A 115 9.55 1.83 9.67
N GLU A 116 10.39 1.60 8.67
CA GLU A 116 10.05 0.79 7.48
C GLU A 116 9.59 -0.63 7.83
N ASP A 117 10.15 -1.17 8.91
CA ASP A 117 9.83 -2.50 9.44
C ASP A 117 8.38 -2.63 9.94
N SER A 118 7.64 -1.51 10.07
CA SER A 118 6.22 -1.50 10.41
C SER A 118 5.31 -1.95 9.27
N LEU A 119 5.79 -1.91 8.01
CA LEU A 119 5.03 -2.34 6.85
C LEU A 119 4.80 -3.86 6.92
N ALA A 120 3.55 -4.26 7.14
CA ALA A 120 3.20 -5.64 7.47
C ALA A 120 2.68 -6.41 6.25
N GLY A 121 1.98 -5.75 5.32
CA GLY A 121 1.38 -6.35 4.13
C GLY A 121 0.88 -5.31 3.14
N ALA A 122 0.60 -5.72 1.91
CA ALA A 122 0.03 -4.85 0.87
C ALA A 122 -1.00 -5.61 0.02
N ALA A 123 -1.74 -4.95 -0.86
CA ALA A 123 -2.61 -5.54 -1.89
C ALA A 123 -2.92 -4.52 -3.00
N GLY A 124 -3.38 -4.99 -4.15
CA GLY A 124 -3.76 -4.15 -5.29
C GLY A 124 -2.69 -3.95 -6.36
N ILE A 125 -1.42 -4.23 -6.06
CA ILE A 125 -0.30 -4.07 -6.99
C ILE A 125 0.47 -5.38 -7.09
N SER A 126 0.73 -5.83 -8.32
CA SER A 126 1.47 -7.05 -8.61
C SER A 126 2.92 -6.98 -8.15
N GLU A 127 3.53 -8.15 -7.93
CA GLU A 127 4.99 -8.23 -7.90
C GLU A 127 5.57 -7.82 -9.27
N PRO A 128 6.74 -7.17 -9.33
CA PRO A 128 7.37 -6.86 -10.60
C PRO A 128 7.80 -8.14 -11.31
N SER A 129 7.57 -8.20 -12.62
CA SER A 129 8.14 -9.24 -13.47
C SER A 129 9.67 -9.10 -13.58
N THR A 130 10.33 -10.10 -14.18
CA THR A 130 11.77 -9.99 -14.54
C THR A 130 12.06 -8.83 -15.49
N GLU A 131 11.04 -8.35 -16.22
CA GLU A 131 11.13 -7.20 -17.11
C GLU A 131 10.69 -5.88 -16.45
N LYS A 132 10.49 -5.88 -15.12
CA LYS A 132 9.99 -4.74 -14.33
C LYS A 132 8.58 -4.28 -14.72
N VAL A 133 7.75 -5.20 -15.20
CA VAL A 133 6.33 -4.93 -15.47
C VAL A 133 5.56 -5.14 -14.17
N VAL A 134 4.74 -4.15 -13.82
CA VAL A 134 3.85 -4.16 -12.65
C VAL A 134 2.42 -3.84 -13.11
N ALA A 135 1.42 -4.29 -12.37
CA ALA A 135 0.01 -4.07 -12.69
C ALA A 135 -0.80 -3.71 -11.45
N LEU A 136 -1.85 -2.92 -11.64
CA LEU A 136 -3.00 -2.89 -10.74
C LEU A 136 -3.83 -4.14 -10.98
N GLU A 137 -3.98 -4.97 -9.96
CA GLU A 137 -4.58 -6.32 -10.10
C GLU A 137 -6.04 -6.40 -9.63
N ASP A 138 -6.48 -5.40 -8.86
CA ASP A 138 -7.73 -5.47 -8.12
C ASP A 138 -8.61 -4.26 -8.51
N GLU A 139 -9.53 -4.43 -9.47
CA GLU A 139 -10.55 -3.41 -9.78
C GLU A 139 -11.41 -3.16 -8.53
N TYR A 140 -11.78 -1.90 -8.29
CA TYR A 140 -12.50 -1.48 -7.09
C TYR A 140 -13.84 -2.22 -6.97
N SER A 141 -14.03 -2.90 -5.84
CA SER A 141 -15.28 -3.56 -5.50
C SER A 141 -15.41 -3.70 -3.99
N CYS A 142 -16.63 -3.47 -3.48
CA CYS A 142 -17.00 -3.74 -2.09
C CYS A 142 -17.82 -5.05 -1.96
N GLU A 143 -17.92 -5.83 -3.04
CA GLU A 143 -18.56 -7.15 -3.01
C GLU A 143 -17.77 -8.11 -2.11
N ASP A 144 -18.48 -8.87 -1.27
CA ASP A 144 -17.87 -9.72 -0.24
C ASP A 144 -16.81 -10.68 -0.81
N THR A 145 -17.07 -11.32 -1.96
CA THR A 145 -16.11 -12.21 -2.60
C THR A 145 -14.83 -11.51 -3.04
N ALA A 146 -14.93 -10.31 -3.63
CA ALA A 146 -13.77 -9.54 -4.07
C ALA A 146 -12.95 -9.05 -2.87
N VAL A 147 -13.62 -8.55 -1.83
CA VAL A 147 -12.99 -8.07 -0.60
C VAL A 147 -12.29 -9.21 0.15
N ARG A 148 -12.86 -10.43 0.18
CA ARG A 148 -12.18 -11.60 0.77
C ARG A 148 -10.88 -11.93 0.06
N VAL A 149 -10.88 -11.97 -1.27
CA VAL A 149 -9.66 -12.19 -2.06
C VAL A 149 -8.62 -11.10 -1.77
N PHE A 150 -9.06 -9.84 -1.69
CA PHE A 150 -8.19 -8.72 -1.36
C PHE A 150 -7.59 -8.82 0.05
N VAL A 151 -8.38 -9.22 1.05
CA VAL A 151 -7.92 -9.47 2.43
C VAL A 151 -6.93 -10.63 2.49
N ASP A 152 -7.17 -11.72 1.75
CA ASP A 152 -6.21 -12.82 1.68
C ASP A 152 -4.87 -12.37 1.06
N LYS A 153 -4.90 -11.49 0.05
CA LYS A 153 -3.68 -10.85 -0.50
C LYS A 153 -2.97 -9.96 0.52
N LEU A 154 -3.71 -9.22 1.36
CA LEU A 154 -3.14 -8.43 2.47
C LEU A 154 -2.46 -9.34 3.50
N LEU A 155 -3.06 -10.49 3.82
CA LEU A 155 -2.58 -11.45 4.80
C LEU A 155 -1.45 -12.35 4.32
N ASN A 156 -1.05 -12.27 3.04
CA ASN A 156 0.02 -13.08 2.46
C ASN A 156 1.44 -12.61 2.84
N ASN A 157 1.65 -12.17 4.09
CA ASN A 157 2.95 -11.80 4.66
C ASN A 157 2.97 -12.15 6.16
N SER A 158 4.14 -12.58 6.64
CA SER A 158 4.34 -13.08 8.02
C SER A 158 3.94 -12.11 9.12
N ASN A 159 3.95 -10.79 8.85
CA ASN A 159 3.57 -9.78 9.83
C ASN A 159 2.14 -9.26 9.66
N SER A 160 1.45 -9.58 8.57
CA SER A 160 0.12 -9.02 8.28
C SER A 160 -0.93 -9.36 9.32
N ALA A 161 -0.82 -10.53 9.97
CA ALA A 161 -1.72 -10.93 11.04
C ALA A 161 -1.65 -9.99 12.26
N LYS A 162 -0.52 -9.29 12.44
CA LYS A 162 -0.27 -8.34 13.53
C LYS A 162 -0.69 -6.91 13.18
N ALA A 163 -1.32 -6.70 12.03
CA ALA A 163 -1.62 -5.36 11.58
C ALA A 163 -2.74 -4.72 12.41
N GLU A 164 -2.55 -3.45 12.72
CA GLU A 164 -3.49 -2.59 13.46
C GLU A 164 -4.01 -1.45 12.60
N PHE A 165 -3.24 -1.06 11.59
CA PHE A 165 -3.52 0.09 10.74
C PHE A 165 -3.58 -0.31 9.27
N ILE A 166 -4.34 0.43 8.48
CA ILE A 166 -4.43 0.29 7.04
C ILE A 166 -4.41 1.65 6.36
N SER A 167 -3.62 1.80 5.31
CA SER A 167 -3.72 2.91 4.37
C SER A 167 -4.26 2.38 3.05
N ILE A 168 -5.19 3.12 2.46
CA ILE A 168 -5.85 2.75 1.20
C ILE A 168 -5.67 3.92 0.23
N TYR A 169 -5.42 3.60 -1.03
CA TYR A 169 -5.48 4.53 -2.14
C TYR A 169 -6.21 3.87 -3.31
N CYS A 170 -7.19 4.56 -3.90
CA CYS A 170 -7.99 4.03 -5.00
C CYS A 170 -7.64 4.71 -6.34
N PRO A 171 -6.54 4.35 -7.03
CA PRO A 171 -6.13 5.01 -8.26
C PRO A 171 -7.14 4.81 -9.38
N VAL A 172 -7.27 5.81 -10.26
CA VAL A 172 -8.12 5.75 -11.46
C VAL A 172 -7.28 5.70 -12.73
N VAL A 173 -7.34 4.59 -13.44
CA VAL A 173 -6.53 4.31 -14.64
C VAL A 173 -7.45 3.85 -15.75
N GLN A 174 -7.38 4.51 -16.91
CA GLN A 174 -8.22 4.22 -18.08
C GLN A 174 -9.72 4.20 -17.76
N GLY A 175 -10.16 5.09 -16.88
CA GLY A 175 -11.56 5.20 -16.44
C GLY A 175 -12.01 4.13 -15.43
N LYS A 176 -11.11 3.22 -15.02
CA LYS A 176 -11.37 2.19 -14.01
C LYS A 176 -10.72 2.58 -12.68
N THR A 177 -11.45 2.40 -11.58
CA THR A 177 -10.88 2.56 -10.24
C THR A 177 -10.35 1.22 -9.76
N TYR A 178 -9.19 1.21 -9.09
CA TYR A 178 -8.59 0.02 -8.50
C TYR A 178 -8.49 0.18 -6.98
N MET A 179 -8.49 -0.93 -6.25
CA MET A 179 -8.24 -0.96 -4.81
C MET A 179 -6.77 -1.26 -4.54
N THR A 180 -6.07 -0.36 -3.85
CA THR A 180 -4.72 -0.62 -3.35
C THR A 180 -4.62 -0.29 -1.88
N ALA A 181 -3.91 -1.12 -1.13
CA ALA A 181 -3.79 -0.94 0.30
C ALA A 181 -2.45 -1.46 0.85
N VAL A 182 -2.07 -0.91 2.00
CA VAL A 182 -0.94 -1.34 2.81
C VAL A 182 -1.37 -1.39 4.27
N VAL A 183 -0.97 -2.43 4.99
CA VAL A 183 -1.26 -2.60 6.41
C VAL A 183 0.01 -2.50 7.24
N PHE A 184 -0.13 -1.99 8.46
CA PHE A 184 1.00 -1.70 9.35
C PHE A 184 0.82 -2.40 10.69
N TRP A 185 1.92 -2.96 11.18
CA TRP A 185 2.07 -3.43 12.55
C TRP A 185 2.80 -2.36 13.37
N ASN A 186 2.19 -1.90 14.47
CA ASN A 186 2.84 -0.94 15.34
C ASN A 186 3.94 -1.63 16.15
N LYS A 187 5.19 -1.37 15.79
CA LYS A 187 6.37 -1.89 16.50
C LYS A 187 6.84 -0.98 17.64
N THR A 188 6.12 0.10 17.90
CA THR A 188 6.39 0.99 19.05
C THR A 188 5.48 0.73 20.25
N ALA A 189 4.44 -0.09 20.06
CA ALA A 189 3.49 -0.50 21.10
C ALA A 189 4.08 -1.60 22.00
#